data_AF-A0A344WAS0-F1
#
_entry.id   AF-A0A344WAS0-F1
#
_cell.length_a   1.000
_cell.length_b   1.000
_cell.length_c   1.000
_cell.angle_alpha   90.00
_cell.angle_beta   90.00
_cell.angle_gamma   90.00
#
_symmetry.space_group_name_H-M   'P 1'
#
loop_
_entity.id
_entity.type
_entity.pdbx_description
1 polymer ?
#
loop_
_entity_poly.entity_id
_entity_poly.type
_entity_poly.pdbx_seq_one_letter_code
_entity_poly.pdbx_strand_id
1 'polypeptide(L)'
;MKTIPILKTILASLAFAINNWQKLLEVSIFPLLMMIPFITILPEVIVVMQAQLLGNGEIQANPDNYGFYLLFFEYGHIALVINIYRMVVNGNNSVARLGVVLPSLRFGRFFLLSIFLSIATQFPIFISPFLIPVIYFLLIPISLNLVSIANDIPYRKNKLKLGVQFSIFSLKLGIPCILIGLLILLGANEFLFWTAIVMIIYWMAISFSLCYRVIMANN
;
A
#
# COMPACT_ATOMS: atom_id res chain seq x y z
N MET A 1 18.85 10.61 13.81
CA MET A 1 18.24 11.62 12.90
C MET A 1 17.16 12.45 13.60
N LYS A 2 16.99 13.75 13.28
CA LYS A 2 15.92 14.62 13.84
C LYS A 2 14.63 14.58 13.01
N THR A 3 14.72 14.62 11.68
CA THR A 3 13.60 14.56 10.72
C THR A 3 14.07 13.92 9.41
N ILE A 4 13.12 13.37 8.61
CA ILE A 4 13.41 12.95 7.23
C ILE A 4 13.15 14.14 6.31
N PRO A 5 14.09 14.51 5.42
CA PRO A 5 13.89 15.62 4.50
C PRO A 5 12.85 15.28 3.43
N ILE A 6 11.61 15.70 3.63
CA ILE A 6 10.44 15.37 2.79
C ILE A 6 10.72 15.63 1.29
N LEU A 7 11.19 16.82 0.93
CA LEU A 7 11.47 17.18 -0.47
C LEU A 7 12.51 16.24 -1.10
N LYS A 8 13.57 15.91 -0.37
CA LYS A 8 14.60 14.99 -0.87
C LYS A 8 14.03 13.59 -1.05
N THR A 9 13.17 13.13 -0.15
CA THR A 9 12.50 11.83 -0.29
C THR A 9 11.51 11.81 -1.45
N ILE A 10 10.80 12.91 -1.72
CA ILE A 10 9.93 13.05 -2.88
C ILE A 10 10.75 12.91 -4.17
N LEU A 11 11.81 13.70 -4.30
CA LEU A 11 12.69 13.68 -5.46
C LEU A 11 13.36 12.32 -5.63
N ALA A 12 13.79 11.69 -4.55
CA ALA A 12 14.37 10.34 -4.57
C ALA A 12 13.35 9.28 -5.00
N SER A 13 12.08 9.40 -4.57
CA SER A 13 11.01 8.47 -4.97
C SER A 13 10.70 8.60 -6.47
N LEU A 14 10.63 9.83 -6.98
CA LEU A 14 10.45 10.11 -8.41
C LEU A 14 11.63 9.62 -9.24
N ALA A 15 12.86 9.96 -8.83
CA ALA A 15 14.08 9.51 -9.51
C ALA A 15 14.18 7.99 -9.52
N PHE A 16 13.83 7.32 -8.42
CA PHE A 16 13.78 5.86 -8.36
C PHE A 16 12.77 5.29 -9.36
N ALA A 17 11.55 5.84 -9.40
CA ALA A 17 10.51 5.38 -10.31
C ALA A 17 10.90 5.57 -11.78
N ILE A 18 11.45 6.74 -12.13
CA ILE A 18 11.90 7.06 -13.49
C ILE A 18 13.08 6.19 -13.88
N ASN A 19 14.07 5.97 -13.01
CA ASN A 19 15.24 5.17 -13.38
C ASN A 19 14.96 3.67 -13.45
N ASN A 20 13.89 3.19 -12.81
CA ASN A 20 13.55 1.77 -12.73
C ASN A 20 12.19 1.44 -13.37
N TRP A 21 11.63 2.32 -14.20
CA TRP A 21 10.26 2.19 -14.73
C TRP A 21 10.01 0.85 -15.44
N GLN A 22 10.96 0.38 -16.26
CA GLN A 22 10.85 -0.90 -16.98
C GLN A 22 10.76 -2.06 -16.00
N LYS A 23 11.62 -2.04 -14.98
CA LYS A 23 11.64 -3.10 -13.97
C LYS A 23 10.39 -3.04 -13.09
N LEU A 24 9.92 -1.84 -12.74
CA LEU A 24 8.64 -1.65 -12.04
C LEU A 24 7.49 -2.28 -12.82
N LEU A 25 7.38 -2.02 -14.13
CA LEU A 25 6.36 -2.63 -14.96
C LEU A 25 6.51 -4.15 -14.97
N GLU A 26 7.72 -4.65 -15.21
CA GLU A 26 8.00 -6.09 -15.26
C GLU A 26 7.57 -6.80 -13.97
N VAL A 27 7.95 -6.29 -12.79
CA VAL A 27 7.62 -6.92 -11.50
C VAL A 27 6.17 -6.71 -11.06
N SER A 28 5.39 -5.98 -11.86
CA SER A 28 3.98 -5.72 -11.60
C SER A 28 3.06 -6.53 -12.48
N ILE A 29 3.56 -7.12 -13.58
CA ILE A 29 2.73 -7.89 -14.53
C ILE A 29 1.91 -8.96 -13.82
N PHE A 30 2.57 -9.89 -13.13
CA PHE A 30 1.85 -10.98 -12.47
C PHE A 30 0.97 -10.48 -11.31
N PRO A 31 1.46 -9.64 -10.37
CA PRO A 31 0.61 -9.05 -9.35
C PRO A 31 -0.65 -8.36 -9.86
N LEU A 32 -0.54 -7.56 -10.93
CA LEU A 32 -1.68 -6.87 -11.53
C LEU A 32 -2.66 -7.87 -12.15
N LEU A 33 -2.18 -8.88 -12.88
CA LEU A 33 -3.02 -9.93 -13.46
C LEU A 33 -3.84 -10.65 -12.38
N MET A 34 -3.25 -10.92 -11.22
CA MET A 34 -3.94 -11.56 -10.09
C MET A 34 -5.02 -10.66 -9.46
N MET A 35 -4.89 -9.33 -9.55
CA MET A 35 -5.90 -8.41 -9.01
C MET A 35 -7.10 -8.22 -9.94
N ILE A 36 -6.97 -8.46 -11.25
CA ILE A 36 -8.03 -8.22 -12.25
C ILE A 36 -9.37 -8.88 -11.90
N PRO A 37 -9.45 -10.18 -11.52
CA PRO A 37 -10.74 -10.84 -11.29
C PRO A 37 -11.60 -10.16 -10.23
N PHE A 38 -10.98 -9.61 -9.17
CA PHE A 38 -11.73 -8.87 -8.16
C PHE A 38 -12.15 -7.49 -8.65
N ILE A 39 -11.27 -6.80 -9.40
CA ILE A 39 -11.57 -5.49 -9.98
C ILE A 39 -12.79 -5.58 -10.90
N THR A 40 -12.94 -6.66 -11.66
CA THR A 40 -14.08 -6.83 -12.58
C THR A 40 -15.42 -6.98 -11.86
N ILE A 41 -15.44 -7.55 -10.65
CA ILE A 41 -16.67 -7.69 -9.85
C ILE A 41 -16.86 -6.56 -8.83
N LEU A 42 -15.92 -5.62 -8.74
CA LEU A 42 -15.93 -4.55 -7.75
C LEU A 42 -17.24 -3.72 -7.76
N PRO A 43 -17.84 -3.38 -8.92
CA PRO A 43 -19.12 -2.66 -8.93
C PRO A 43 -20.25 -3.42 -8.24
N GLU A 44 -20.36 -4.73 -8.47
CA GLU A 44 -21.37 -5.59 -7.84
C GLU A 44 -21.14 -5.69 -6.34
N VAL A 45 -19.88 -5.86 -5.92
CA VAL A 45 -19.49 -5.88 -4.51
C VAL A 45 -19.87 -4.57 -3.81
N ILE A 46 -19.69 -3.42 -4.45
CA ILE A 46 -20.06 -2.12 -3.88
C ILE A 46 -21.58 -2.03 -3.67
N VAL A 47 -22.38 -2.48 -4.64
CA VAL A 47 -23.85 -2.48 -4.53
C VAL A 47 -24.29 -3.36 -3.35
N VAL A 48 -23.77 -4.59 -3.26
CA VAL A 48 -24.09 -5.51 -2.16
C VAL A 48 -23.67 -4.93 -0.81
N MET A 49 -22.47 -4.33 -0.74
CA MET A 49 -21.96 -3.72 0.48
C MET A 49 -22.80 -2.51 0.92
N GLN A 50 -23.25 -1.67 -0.02
CA GLN A 50 -24.14 -0.54 0.27
C GLN A 50 -25.51 -1.01 0.79
N ALA A 51 -26.10 -2.03 0.17
CA ALA A 51 -27.37 -2.60 0.63
C ALA A 51 -27.25 -3.17 2.05
N GLN A 52 -26.15 -3.87 2.35
CA GLN A 52 -25.93 -4.49 3.66
C GLN A 52 -25.55 -3.51 4.76
N LEU A 53 -24.70 -2.51 4.47
CA LEU A 53 -24.20 -1.57 5.49
C LEU A 53 -25.12 -0.35 5.70
N LEU A 54 -25.75 0.15 4.63
CA LEU A 54 -26.56 1.36 4.68
C LEU A 54 -28.07 1.07 4.68
N GLY A 55 -28.48 -0.19 4.52
CA GLY A 55 -29.89 -0.58 4.40
C GLY A 55 -30.56 -0.07 3.11
N ASN A 56 -29.76 0.38 2.13
CA ASN A 56 -30.25 0.91 0.87
C ASN A 56 -30.45 -0.25 -0.13
N GLY A 57 -31.63 -0.87 -0.11
CA GLY A 57 -32.04 -1.89 -1.08
C GLY A 57 -32.26 -3.29 -0.48
N GLU A 58 -32.60 -4.24 -1.34
CA GLU A 58 -32.78 -5.65 -0.94
C GLU A 58 -31.43 -6.32 -0.67
N ILE A 59 -31.37 -7.17 0.36
CA ILE A 59 -30.16 -7.93 0.71
C ILE A 59 -29.89 -8.92 -0.43
N GLN A 60 -28.87 -8.64 -1.24
CA GLN A 60 -28.42 -9.50 -2.32
C GLN A 60 -27.30 -10.43 -1.84
N ALA A 61 -27.22 -11.62 -2.46
CA ALA A 61 -26.10 -12.53 -2.26
C ALA A 61 -24.81 -11.93 -2.83
N ASN A 62 -23.67 -12.33 -2.28
CA ASN A 62 -22.37 -11.94 -2.84
C ASN A 62 -22.19 -12.54 -4.25
N PRO A 63 -21.42 -11.88 -5.13
CA PRO A 63 -21.09 -12.42 -6.45
C PRO A 63 -20.44 -13.80 -6.37
N ASP A 64 -20.64 -14.59 -7.42
CA ASP A 64 -20.02 -15.91 -7.53
C ASP A 64 -18.50 -15.82 -7.41
N ASN A 65 -17.90 -16.78 -6.69
CA ASN A 65 -16.46 -16.86 -6.45
C ASN A 65 -15.84 -15.63 -5.75
N TYR A 66 -16.64 -14.74 -5.15
CA TYR A 66 -16.17 -13.55 -4.44
C TYR A 66 -14.95 -13.81 -3.54
N GLY A 67 -15.01 -14.88 -2.73
CA GLY A 67 -13.92 -15.24 -1.82
C GLY A 67 -12.60 -15.57 -2.54
N PHE A 68 -12.66 -16.28 -3.66
CA PHE A 68 -11.47 -16.60 -4.45
C PHE A 68 -10.88 -15.35 -5.12
N TYR A 69 -11.73 -14.49 -5.67
CA TYR A 69 -11.28 -13.24 -6.29
C TYR A 69 -10.66 -12.29 -5.25
N LEU A 70 -11.24 -12.19 -4.06
CA LEU A 70 -10.67 -11.41 -2.96
C LEU A 70 -9.29 -11.94 -2.56
N LEU A 71 -9.12 -13.26 -2.45
CA LEU A 71 -7.81 -13.87 -2.14
C LEU A 71 -6.78 -13.60 -3.23
N PHE A 72 -7.15 -13.65 -4.51
CA PHE A 72 -6.25 -13.30 -5.61
C PHE A 72 -5.88 -11.82 -5.60
N PHE A 73 -6.82 -10.95 -5.26
CA PHE A 73 -6.58 -9.52 -5.10
C PHE A 73 -5.59 -9.23 -3.97
N GLU A 74 -5.83 -9.78 -2.78
CA GLU A 74 -4.92 -9.62 -1.63
C GLU A 74 -3.53 -10.17 -1.93
N TYR A 75 -3.46 -11.35 -2.56
CA TYR A 75 -2.20 -11.93 -2.98
C TYR A 75 -1.46 -11.03 -3.98
N GLY A 76 -2.15 -10.54 -5.01
CA GLY A 76 -1.58 -9.65 -6.02
C GLY A 76 -1.08 -8.34 -5.39
N HIS A 77 -1.89 -7.70 -4.54
CA HIS A 77 -1.49 -6.49 -3.83
C HIS A 77 -0.24 -6.71 -2.96
N ILE A 78 -0.20 -7.80 -2.18
CA ILE A 78 0.95 -8.12 -1.33
C ILE A 78 2.19 -8.43 -2.17
N ALA A 79 2.05 -9.23 -3.22
CA ALA A 79 3.16 -9.56 -4.12
C ALA A 79 3.76 -8.29 -4.74
N LEU A 80 2.91 -7.37 -5.21
CA LEU A 80 3.33 -6.07 -5.74
C LEU A 80 4.14 -5.28 -4.72
N VAL A 81 3.60 -5.11 -3.52
CA VAL A 81 4.25 -4.31 -2.47
C VAL A 81 5.57 -4.95 -2.00
N ILE A 82 5.61 -6.28 -1.83
CA ILE A 82 6.85 -7.01 -1.50
C ILE A 82 7.91 -6.78 -2.58
N ASN A 83 7.54 -6.91 -3.86
CA ASN A 83 8.48 -6.70 -4.97
C ASN A 83 9.06 -5.29 -4.96
N ILE A 84 8.22 -4.26 -4.81
CA ILE A 84 8.68 -2.87 -4.76
C ILE A 84 9.61 -2.66 -3.54
N TYR A 85 9.25 -3.15 -2.36
CA TYR A 85 10.09 -3.05 -1.17
C TYR A 85 11.45 -3.72 -1.34
N ARG A 86 11.49 -4.91 -1.94
CA ARG A 86 12.75 -5.61 -2.21
C ARG A 86 13.59 -4.85 -3.23
N MET A 87 12.97 -4.39 -4.30
CA MET A 87 13.66 -3.64 -5.34
C MET A 87 14.29 -2.34 -4.82
N VAL A 88 13.56 -1.59 -3.98
CA VAL A 88 14.06 -0.33 -3.40
C VAL A 88 15.20 -0.57 -2.41
N VAL A 89 15.10 -1.62 -1.58
CA VAL A 89 16.06 -1.90 -0.50
C VAL A 89 17.30 -2.63 -1.02
N ASN A 90 17.11 -3.69 -1.81
CA ASN A 90 18.15 -4.63 -2.24
C ASN A 90 18.49 -4.52 -3.74
N GLY A 91 17.79 -3.69 -4.51
CA GLY A 91 18.03 -3.48 -5.93
C GLY A 91 17.30 -4.46 -6.85
N ASN A 92 17.46 -4.27 -8.16
CA ASN A 92 16.64 -4.92 -9.19
C ASN A 92 16.77 -6.45 -9.26
N ASN A 93 17.94 -6.99 -8.89
CA ASN A 93 18.20 -8.44 -8.90
C ASN A 93 17.55 -9.18 -7.72
N SER A 94 16.94 -8.46 -6.78
CA SER A 94 16.28 -9.05 -5.62
C SER A 94 14.86 -9.57 -5.91
N VAL A 95 14.32 -9.31 -7.10
CA VAL A 95 12.95 -9.65 -7.47
C VAL A 95 12.93 -10.62 -8.65
N ALA A 96 12.05 -11.61 -8.59
CA ALA A 96 11.85 -12.57 -9.67
C ALA A 96 11.24 -11.89 -10.90
N ARG A 97 11.52 -12.45 -12.09
CA ARG A 97 10.90 -12.00 -13.34
C ARG A 97 9.38 -12.08 -13.24
N LEU A 98 8.68 -11.11 -13.83
CA LEU A 98 7.22 -10.96 -13.79
C LEU A 98 6.62 -10.64 -12.40
N GLY A 99 7.43 -10.65 -11.34
CA GLY A 99 6.98 -10.30 -10.00
C GLY A 99 6.26 -11.41 -9.23
N VAL A 100 6.48 -12.67 -9.58
CA VAL A 100 5.90 -13.79 -8.82
C VAL A 100 6.55 -13.87 -7.43
N VAL A 101 5.72 -13.88 -6.38
CA VAL A 101 6.17 -14.07 -4.99
C VAL A 101 5.61 -15.38 -4.47
N LEU A 102 6.45 -16.41 -4.39
CA LEU A 102 6.01 -17.72 -3.93
C LEU A 102 5.49 -17.67 -2.48
N PRO A 103 4.40 -18.39 -2.18
CA PRO A 103 3.93 -18.58 -0.81
C PRO A 103 5.07 -19.15 0.05
N SER A 104 5.48 -18.36 1.04
CA SER A 104 6.61 -18.66 1.91
C SER A 104 6.32 -18.11 3.30
N LEU A 105 7.14 -18.48 4.29
CA LEU A 105 7.01 -17.94 5.65
C LEU A 105 7.09 -16.41 5.66
N ARG A 106 7.89 -15.81 4.76
CA ARG A 106 7.96 -14.38 4.53
C ARG A 106 6.61 -13.80 4.12
N PHE A 107 5.99 -14.41 3.10
CA PHE A 107 4.67 -14.01 2.61
C PHE A 107 3.63 -14.11 3.72
N GLY A 108 3.60 -15.22 4.46
CA GLY A 108 2.66 -15.40 5.58
C GLY A 108 2.83 -14.35 6.69
N ARG A 109 4.06 -14.06 7.09
CA ARG A 109 4.35 -12.99 8.08
C ARG A 109 3.92 -11.61 7.57
N PHE A 110 4.16 -11.34 6.28
CA PHE A 110 3.76 -10.09 5.64
C PHE A 110 2.22 -9.97 5.60
N PHE A 111 1.55 -11.04 5.17
CA PHE A 111 0.09 -11.13 5.10
C PHE A 111 -0.56 -10.88 6.47
N LEU A 112 -0.10 -11.56 7.52
CA LEU A 112 -0.62 -11.38 8.87
C LEU A 112 -0.45 -9.93 9.38
N LEU A 113 0.73 -9.35 9.16
CA LEU A 113 0.98 -7.95 9.55
C LEU A 113 0.13 -6.98 8.71
N SER A 114 -0.06 -7.26 7.42
CA SER A 114 -0.89 -6.47 6.52
C SER A 114 -2.35 -6.47 6.97
N ILE A 115 -2.92 -7.65 7.27
CA ILE A 115 -4.28 -7.78 7.82
C ILE A 115 -4.42 -6.98 9.11
N PHE A 116 -3.49 -7.15 10.06
CA PHE A 116 -3.53 -6.42 11.32
C PHE A 116 -3.54 -4.91 11.09
N LEU A 117 -2.69 -4.40 10.20
CA LEU A 117 -2.63 -2.98 9.87
C LEU A 117 -3.91 -2.50 9.18
N SER A 118 -4.43 -3.25 8.20
CA SER A 118 -5.67 -2.91 7.50
C SER A 118 -6.84 -2.80 8.48
N ILE A 119 -7.05 -3.81 9.34
CA ILE A 119 -8.10 -3.79 10.38
C ILE A 119 -7.89 -2.60 11.32
N ALA A 120 -6.67 -2.42 11.85
CA ALA A 120 -6.38 -1.35 12.78
C ALA A 120 -6.61 0.05 12.17
N THR A 121 -6.35 0.23 10.87
CA THR A 121 -6.61 1.50 10.17
C THR A 121 -8.08 1.75 9.86
N GLN A 122 -8.89 0.71 9.66
CA GLN A 122 -10.32 0.84 9.32
C GLN A 122 -11.24 0.84 10.53
N PHE A 123 -10.85 0.16 11.61
CA PHE A 123 -11.59 0.11 12.87
C PHE A 123 -12.09 1.47 13.39
N PRO A 124 -11.33 2.58 13.28
CA PRO A 124 -11.77 3.88 13.77
C PRO A 124 -13.01 4.43 13.06
N ILE A 125 -13.36 3.94 11.86
CA ILE A 125 -14.56 4.37 11.13
C ILE A 125 -15.84 4.17 11.96
N PHE A 126 -15.88 3.11 12.79
CA PHE A 126 -17.04 2.82 13.65
C PHE A 126 -17.17 3.78 14.85
N ILE A 127 -16.12 4.53 15.18
CA ILE A 127 -16.11 5.50 16.28
C ILE A 127 -16.18 6.93 15.72
N SER A 128 -15.24 7.28 14.85
CA SER A 128 -15.18 8.57 14.17
C SER A 128 -14.18 8.54 13.00
N PRO A 129 -14.57 8.96 11.79
CA PRO A 129 -13.66 9.07 10.64
C PRO A 129 -12.43 9.96 10.89
N PHE A 130 -12.55 10.94 11.80
CA PHE A 130 -11.45 11.85 12.16
C PHE A 130 -10.32 11.16 12.94
N LEU A 131 -10.53 9.95 13.47
CA LEU A 131 -9.51 9.17 14.17
C LEU A 131 -8.58 8.40 13.21
N ILE A 132 -8.98 8.20 11.94
CA ILE A 132 -8.20 7.44 10.96
C ILE A 132 -6.77 7.99 10.82
N PRO A 133 -6.54 9.32 10.64
CA PRO A 133 -5.19 9.85 10.50
C PRO A 133 -4.35 9.67 11.77
N VAL A 134 -4.97 9.74 12.94
CA VAL A 134 -4.30 9.57 14.25
C VAL A 134 -3.82 8.12 14.41
N ILE A 135 -4.70 7.15 14.14
CA ILE A 135 -4.35 5.74 14.23
C ILE A 135 -3.33 5.36 13.16
N TYR A 136 -3.49 5.85 11.93
CA TYR A 136 -2.51 5.65 10.87
C TYR A 136 -1.13 6.19 11.28
N PHE A 137 -1.06 7.39 11.88
CA PHE A 137 0.17 7.95 12.41
C PHE A 137 0.81 7.02 13.46
N LEU A 138 0.05 6.53 14.44
CA LEU A 138 0.54 5.62 15.49
C LEU A 138 1.05 4.29 14.95
N LEU A 139 0.47 3.79 13.86
CA LEU A 139 0.85 2.51 13.25
C LEU A 139 2.11 2.60 12.39
N ILE A 140 2.62 3.80 12.08
CA ILE A 140 3.82 3.98 11.23
C ILE A 140 5.02 3.12 11.66
N PRO A 141 5.45 3.13 12.94
CA PRO A 141 6.63 2.37 13.36
C PRO A 141 6.44 0.85 13.20
N ILE A 142 5.21 0.37 13.39
CA ILE A 142 4.83 -1.03 13.20
C ILE A 142 4.83 -1.35 11.70
N SER A 143 4.24 -0.49 10.88
CA SER A 143 4.16 -0.68 9.42
C SER A 143 5.54 -0.74 8.74
N LEU A 144 6.59 -0.15 9.34
CA LEU A 144 7.96 -0.27 8.81
C LEU A 144 8.45 -1.72 8.80
N ASN A 145 7.88 -2.58 9.65
CA ASN A 145 8.17 -4.00 9.65
C ASN A 145 7.65 -4.71 8.41
N LEU A 146 6.72 -4.14 7.64
CA LEU A 146 6.38 -4.69 6.31
C LEU A 146 7.59 -4.66 5.38
N VAL A 147 8.33 -3.55 5.35
CA VAL A 147 9.56 -3.42 4.55
C VAL A 147 10.63 -4.38 5.07
N SER A 148 10.78 -4.50 6.40
CA SER A 148 11.69 -5.46 7.03
C SER A 148 11.39 -6.90 6.62
N ILE A 149 10.14 -7.33 6.79
CA ILE A 149 9.70 -8.69 6.49
C ILE A 149 9.84 -8.98 5.00
N ALA A 150 9.48 -8.04 4.12
CA ALA A 150 9.65 -8.21 2.67
C ALA A 150 11.11 -8.50 2.27
N ASN A 151 12.08 -8.06 3.08
CA ASN A 151 13.51 -8.23 2.88
C ASN A 151 14.15 -9.30 3.78
N ASP A 152 13.35 -10.23 4.35
CA ASP A 152 13.78 -11.28 5.30
C ASP A 152 14.44 -10.78 6.59
N ILE A 153 14.29 -9.50 6.90
CA ILE A 153 14.81 -8.93 8.13
C ILE A 153 13.74 -9.17 9.23
N PRO A 154 14.11 -9.78 10.37
CA PRO A 154 13.16 -10.09 11.43
C PRO A 154 12.49 -8.83 11.98
N TYR A 155 11.30 -9.00 12.56
CA TYR A 155 10.54 -7.91 13.17
C TYR A 155 11.38 -7.15 14.20
N ARG A 156 11.33 -5.81 14.16
CA ARG A 156 11.99 -4.93 15.12
C ARG A 156 11.00 -3.93 15.70
N LYS A 157 11.08 -3.72 17.01
CA LYS A 157 10.37 -2.62 17.69
C LYS A 157 11.06 -1.32 17.34
N ASN A 158 10.55 -0.62 16.34
CA ASN A 158 11.08 0.67 15.92
C ASN A 158 10.53 1.77 16.82
N LYS A 159 11.38 2.44 17.60
CA LYS A 159 11.02 3.69 18.28
C LYS A 159 11.45 4.85 17.40
N LEU A 160 10.48 5.50 16.76
CA LEU A 160 10.74 6.67 15.92
C LEU A 160 10.60 7.95 16.76
N LYS A 161 11.46 8.94 16.48
CA LYS A 161 11.23 10.30 16.97
C LYS A 161 10.01 10.90 16.26
N LEU A 162 9.21 11.69 16.96
CA LEU A 162 7.98 12.30 16.43
C LEU A 162 8.20 13.02 15.09
N GLY A 163 9.29 13.77 14.95
CA GLY A 163 9.61 14.47 13.70
C GLY A 163 9.82 13.53 12.51
N VAL A 164 10.46 12.37 12.72
CA VAL A 164 10.66 11.34 11.68
C VAL A 164 9.34 10.67 11.33
N GLN A 165 8.54 10.31 12.35
CA GLN A 165 7.22 9.69 12.15
C GLN A 165 6.27 10.61 11.38
N PHE A 166 6.28 11.91 11.68
CA PHE A 166 5.51 12.92 10.96
C PHE A 166 5.95 13.06 9.51
N SER A 167 7.25 13.08 9.23
CA SER A 167 7.73 13.09 7.84
C SER A 167 7.23 11.86 7.05
N ILE A 168 7.28 10.67 7.64
CA ILE A 168 6.76 9.45 6.99
C ILE A 168 5.25 9.54 6.78
N PHE A 169 4.52 10.03 7.78
CA PHE A 169 3.08 10.24 7.71
C PHE A 169 2.70 11.15 6.54
N SER A 170 3.34 12.31 6.43
CA SER A 170 3.10 13.26 5.34
C SER A 170 3.41 12.67 3.96
N LEU A 171 4.47 11.86 3.85
CA LEU A 171 4.84 11.21 2.60
C LEU A 171 3.87 10.11 2.17
N LYS A 172 3.43 9.26 3.12
CA LYS A 172 2.54 8.12 2.84
C LYS A 172 1.07 8.52 2.70
N LEU A 173 0.58 9.40 3.56
CA LEU A 173 -0.84 9.75 3.59
C LEU A 173 -1.08 11.16 3.06
N GLY A 174 -0.30 12.14 3.55
CA GLY A 174 -0.50 13.56 3.18
C GLY A 174 -0.46 13.80 1.68
N ILE A 175 0.59 13.35 0.99
CA ILE A 175 0.75 13.56 -0.46
C ILE A 175 -0.35 12.85 -1.27
N PRO A 176 -0.63 11.55 -1.07
CA PRO A 176 -1.77 10.92 -1.74
C PRO A 176 -3.12 11.58 -1.46
N CYS A 177 -3.39 12.01 -0.24
CA CYS A 177 -4.63 12.71 0.09
C CYS A 177 -4.77 14.04 -0.67
N ILE A 178 -3.70 14.82 -0.77
CA ILE A 178 -3.69 16.08 -1.55
C ILE A 178 -3.96 15.76 -3.03
N LEU A 179 -3.31 14.74 -3.59
CA LEU A 179 -3.50 14.35 -4.98
C LEU A 179 -4.95 13.91 -5.27
N ILE A 180 -5.52 13.05 -4.43
CA ILE A 180 -6.92 12.63 -4.55
C ILE A 180 -7.87 13.82 -4.44
N GLY A 181 -7.65 14.71 -3.46
CA GLY A 181 -8.46 15.92 -3.29
C GLY A 181 -8.43 16.83 -4.52
N LEU A 182 -7.26 17.00 -5.14
CA LEU A 182 -7.11 17.78 -6.38
C LEU A 182 -7.85 17.14 -7.56
N LEU A 183 -7.75 15.81 -7.71
CA LEU A 183 -8.45 15.10 -8.79
C LEU A 183 -9.98 15.24 -8.67
N ILE A 184 -10.51 15.16 -7.46
CA ILE A 184 -11.94 15.35 -7.20
C ILE A 184 -12.33 16.81 -7.49
N LEU A 185 -11.55 17.78 -7.00
CA LEU A 185 -11.84 19.21 -7.18
C LEU A 185 -11.84 19.62 -8.67
N LEU A 186 -10.96 19.03 -9.46
CA LEU A 186 -10.84 19.30 -10.90
C LEU A 186 -11.86 18.51 -11.75
N GLY A 187 -12.69 17.66 -11.13
CA GLY A 187 -13.64 16.81 -11.86
C GLY A 187 -12.96 15.84 -12.81
N ALA A 188 -11.84 15.25 -12.38
CA ALA A 188 -11.10 14.27 -13.20
C ALA A 188 -12.02 13.12 -13.62
N ASN A 189 -11.92 12.70 -14.88
CA ASN A 189 -12.68 11.55 -15.36
C ASN A 189 -12.26 10.25 -14.65
N GLU A 190 -13.10 9.22 -14.73
CA GLU A 190 -12.88 7.94 -14.05
C GLU A 190 -11.53 7.31 -14.43
N PHE A 191 -11.14 7.40 -15.71
CA PHE A 191 -9.87 6.85 -16.18
C PHE A 191 -8.66 7.50 -15.49
N LEU A 192 -8.61 8.83 -15.40
CA LEU A 192 -7.54 9.56 -14.72
C LEU A 192 -7.56 9.28 -13.22
N PHE A 193 -8.73 9.19 -12.61
CA PHE A 193 -8.88 8.87 -11.20
C PHE A 193 -8.27 7.50 -10.87
N TRP A 194 -8.67 6.45 -11.59
CA TRP A 194 -8.16 5.09 -11.38
C TRP A 194 -6.66 4.98 -11.69
N THR A 195 -6.18 5.66 -12.73
CA THR A 195 -4.75 5.73 -13.04
C THR A 195 -3.98 6.35 -11.87
N ALA A 196 -4.50 7.41 -11.26
CA ALA A 196 -3.86 8.03 -10.09
C ALA A 196 -3.88 7.12 -8.86
N ILE A 197 -4.95 6.36 -8.62
CA ILE A 197 -5.00 5.37 -7.54
C ILE A 197 -3.90 4.32 -7.71
N VAL A 198 -3.71 3.80 -8.93
CA VAL A 198 -2.61 2.87 -9.22
C VAL A 198 -1.26 3.52 -8.94
N MET A 199 -1.02 4.74 -9.42
CA MET A 199 0.22 5.49 -9.17
C MET A 199 0.49 5.74 -7.68
N ILE A 200 -0.56 5.99 -6.90
CA ILE A 200 -0.49 6.16 -5.44
C ILE A 200 0.01 4.90 -4.74
N ILE A 201 -0.37 3.71 -5.20
CA ILE A 201 0.14 2.43 -4.65
C ILE A 201 1.66 2.36 -4.81
N TYR A 202 2.19 2.64 -6.01
CA TYR A 202 3.63 2.68 -6.25
C TYR A 202 4.32 3.76 -5.43
N TRP A 203 3.74 4.98 -5.39
CA TRP A 203 4.26 6.08 -4.59
C TRP A 203 4.42 5.71 -3.13
N MET A 204 3.36 5.17 -2.51
CA MET A 204 3.37 4.78 -1.11
C MET A 204 4.39 3.67 -0.85
N ALA A 205 4.51 2.69 -1.75
CA ALA A 205 5.46 1.61 -1.58
C ALA A 205 6.93 2.07 -1.72
N ILE A 206 7.24 2.88 -2.73
CA ILE A 206 8.60 3.40 -2.99
C ILE A 206 9.02 4.38 -1.88
N SER A 207 8.22 5.41 -1.61
CA SER A 207 8.58 6.42 -0.61
C SER A 207 8.76 5.82 0.78
N PHE A 208 7.94 4.83 1.14
CA PHE A 208 8.02 4.18 2.43
C PHE A 208 9.26 3.29 2.60
N SER A 209 9.64 2.54 1.56
CA SER A 209 10.86 1.74 1.57
C SER A 209 12.13 2.61 1.54
N LEU A 210 12.11 3.77 0.87
CA LEU A 210 13.18 4.76 0.96
C LEU A 210 13.31 5.33 2.39
N CYS A 211 12.19 5.70 3.02
CA CYS A 211 12.18 6.11 4.43
C CYS A 211 12.77 5.02 5.34
N TYR A 212 12.40 3.76 5.13
CA TYR A 212 12.97 2.63 5.86
C TYR A 212 14.49 2.56 5.71
N ARG A 213 15.03 2.65 4.48
CA ARG A 213 16.47 2.63 4.24
C ARG A 213 17.20 3.75 4.99
N VAL A 214 16.66 4.97 4.92
CA VAL A 214 17.23 6.14 5.59
C VAL A 214 17.24 5.95 7.11
N ILE A 215 16.16 5.40 7.69
CA ILE A 215 16.08 5.13 9.13
C ILE A 215 17.09 4.07 9.54
N MET A 216 17.17 2.96 8.80
CA MET A 216 18.08 1.85 9.14
C MET A 216 19.56 2.22 8.95
N ALA A 217 19.89 3.15 8.05
CA ALA A 217 21.25 3.64 7.88
C ALA A 217 21.70 4.63 8.98
N ASN A 218 20.77 5.15 9.79
CA ASN A 218 21.03 6.17 10.81
C ASN A 218 20.72 5.72 12.24
N ASN A 219 20.40 4.44 12.41
CA ASN A 219 20.25 3.74 13.69
C ASN A 219 21.43 2.80 13.89
#